data_AF-A0A521FZJ3-F1
#
_entry.id   AF-A0A521FZJ3-F1
#
_cell.length_a   1.000
_cell.length_b   1.000
_cell.length_c   1.000
_cell.angle_alpha   90.00
_cell.angle_beta   90.00
_cell.angle_gamma   90.00
#
_symmetry.space_group_name_H-M   'P 1'
#
loop_
_entity.id
_entity.type
_entity.pdbx_description
1 polymer ?
#
loop_
_entity_poly.entity_id
_entity_poly.type
_entity_poly.pdbx_seq_one_letter_code
_entity_poly.pdbx_strand_id
1 'polypeptide(L)'
;MKKTLVFGAALALMCGAGFITITSAQDNNQGAEHQVITDGTDASMNPAYFPHRDHQNRLKDCGICHHGKTADGKQEKYDAAKTKKQKCNTCHNKKADGISLDGKVPGISPIQRAGHGRCQGCHKDKKSTKTPPVMLMACPTCHTKK
;
A
#
# COMPACT_ATOMS: atom_id res chain seq x y z
N MET A 1 11.90 21.70 71.52
CA MET A 1 13.06 21.16 70.78
C MET A 1 12.59 19.99 69.93
N LYS A 2 12.91 19.96 68.62
CA LYS A 2 13.22 18.80 67.73
C LYS A 2 12.59 17.43 68.12
N LYS A 3 11.88 16.65 67.29
CA LYS A 3 11.95 16.37 65.85
C LYS A 3 10.74 15.48 65.45
N THR A 4 10.54 15.44 64.14
CA THR A 4 9.49 14.90 63.27
C THR A 4 9.40 13.36 63.09
N LEU A 5 8.25 12.92 62.52
CA LEU A 5 8.02 11.78 61.57
C LEU A 5 7.95 10.35 62.20
N VAL A 6 7.10 9.37 61.81
CA VAL A 6 6.54 8.92 60.51
C VAL A 6 5.25 8.07 60.69
N PHE A 7 4.29 8.29 59.77
CA PHE A 7 3.26 7.47 59.10
C PHE A 7 2.89 6.02 59.50
N GLY A 8 1.60 5.73 59.26
CA GLY A 8 1.09 4.42 58.85
C GLY A 8 -0.44 4.36 58.67
N ALA A 9 -0.98 5.04 57.64
CA ALA A 9 -2.40 4.98 57.29
C ALA A 9 -2.69 3.82 56.33
N ALA A 10 -3.57 2.91 56.73
CA ALA A 10 -4.21 1.92 55.88
C ALA A 10 -5.71 2.24 55.85
N LEU A 11 -6.26 2.54 54.68
CA LEU A 11 -7.69 2.34 54.44
C LEU A 11 -7.98 2.23 52.94
N ALA A 12 -8.62 1.12 52.61
CA ALA A 12 -9.11 0.76 51.30
C ALA A 12 -10.28 1.66 50.87
N LEU A 13 -10.44 1.85 49.56
CA LEU A 13 -11.74 2.21 48.97
C LEU A 13 -11.83 1.74 47.52
N MET A 14 -12.75 0.80 47.31
CA MET A 14 -13.23 0.35 46.00
C MET A 14 -13.89 1.50 45.25
N CYS A 15 -13.60 1.65 43.96
CA CYS A 15 -14.51 2.24 42.98
C CYS A 15 -14.22 1.65 41.60
N GLY A 16 -15.22 1.02 41.00
CA GLY A 16 -15.18 0.56 39.62
C GLY A 16 -15.01 1.74 38.67
N ALA A 17 -14.12 1.58 37.69
CA ALA A 17 -14.08 2.38 36.49
C ALA A 17 -13.75 1.41 35.36
N GLY A 18 -14.60 1.44 34.32
CA GLY A 18 -14.58 0.47 33.24
C GLY A 18 -13.20 0.30 32.63
N PHE A 19 -12.87 -0.94 32.30
CA PHE A 19 -11.88 -1.21 31.28
C PHE A 19 -12.39 -0.62 29.97
N ILE A 20 -12.13 0.67 29.76
CA ILE A 20 -12.04 1.25 28.43
C ILE A 20 -10.83 0.52 27.83
N THR A 21 -11.07 -0.58 27.14
CA THR A 21 -10.11 -1.08 26.17
C THR A 21 -9.98 0.03 25.16
N ILE A 22 -8.94 0.84 25.33
CA ILE A 22 -8.43 1.71 24.29
C ILE A 22 -7.99 0.73 23.22
N THR A 23 -8.86 0.45 22.26
CA THR A 23 -8.44 -0.17 21.00
C THR A 23 -7.52 0.85 20.39
N SER A 24 -6.22 0.71 20.68
CA SER A 24 -5.17 1.31 19.89
C SER A 24 -5.49 0.98 18.45
N ALA A 25 -5.82 2.00 17.65
CA ALA A 25 -6.04 1.88 16.23
C ALA A 25 -4.83 1.10 15.67
N GLN A 26 -5.05 -0.18 15.33
CA GLN A 26 -4.00 -1.01 14.79
C GLN A 26 -3.47 -0.31 13.55
N ASP A 27 -2.16 -0.04 13.56
CA ASP A 27 -1.44 0.49 12.43
C ASP A 27 -1.87 -0.25 11.16
N ASN A 28 -2.41 0.51 10.22
CA ASN A 28 -3.01 0.10 8.96
C ASN A 28 -1.97 -0.40 7.92
N ASN A 29 -0.89 -0.99 8.42
CA ASN A 29 0.38 -1.32 7.78
C ASN A 29 0.56 -2.85 7.54
N GLN A 30 -0.53 -3.56 7.24
CA GLN A 30 -0.59 -5.03 7.20
C GLN A 30 -0.34 -5.68 5.83
N GLY A 31 0.20 -4.95 4.85
CA GLY A 31 0.53 -5.53 3.54
C GLY A 31 1.62 -6.59 3.65
N ALA A 32 1.56 -7.65 2.84
CA ALA A 32 2.63 -8.64 2.79
C ALA A 32 3.95 -7.98 2.36
N GLU A 33 5.07 -8.53 2.83
CA GLU A 33 6.40 -7.95 2.59
C GLU A 33 6.71 -7.80 1.10
N HIS A 34 6.35 -8.84 0.35
CA HIS A 34 6.44 -8.91 -1.09
C HIS A 34 5.06 -9.18 -1.68
N GLN A 35 4.78 -8.57 -2.83
CA GLN A 35 3.57 -8.80 -3.61
C GLN A 35 3.95 -9.32 -4.99
N VAL A 36 3.15 -10.22 -5.52
CA VAL A 36 3.26 -10.67 -6.90
C VAL A 36 2.10 -10.04 -7.66
N ILE A 37 2.42 -9.18 -8.62
CA ILE A 37 1.44 -8.50 -9.47
C ILE A 37 1.29 -9.34 -10.73
N THR A 38 0.08 -9.85 -10.94
CA THR A 38 -0.30 -10.66 -12.11
C THR A 38 -1.47 -10.03 -12.84
N ASP A 39 -1.76 -10.53 -14.04
CA ASP A 39 -2.98 -10.22 -14.79
C ASP A 39 -4.28 -10.83 -14.20
N GLY A 40 -4.18 -11.51 -13.06
CA GLY A 40 -5.31 -12.19 -12.42
C GLY A 40 -5.34 -13.68 -12.71
N THR A 41 -4.37 -14.19 -13.46
CA THR A 41 -4.20 -15.61 -13.70
C THR A 41 -3.02 -16.16 -12.91
N ASP A 42 -3.13 -17.41 -12.48
CA ASP A 42 -2.03 -18.13 -11.82
C ASP A 42 -0.91 -18.50 -12.80
N ALA A 43 -1.20 -18.47 -14.11
CA ALA A 43 -0.27 -18.73 -15.20
C ALA A 43 0.28 -17.45 -15.86
N SER A 44 0.33 -16.34 -15.12
CA SER A 44 0.81 -15.08 -15.68
C SER A 44 2.24 -15.24 -16.21
N MET A 45 2.43 -14.95 -17.49
CA MET A 45 3.69 -15.24 -18.19
C MET A 45 4.89 -14.44 -17.67
N ASN A 46 4.63 -13.23 -17.13
CA ASN A 46 5.66 -12.33 -16.61
C ASN A 46 5.10 -11.60 -15.39
N PRO A 47 4.96 -12.27 -14.23
CA PRO A 47 4.54 -11.59 -13.01
C PRO A 47 5.59 -10.54 -12.61
N ALA A 48 5.14 -9.44 -12.01
CA ALA A 48 6.06 -8.48 -11.41
C ALA A 48 6.18 -8.73 -9.91
N TYR A 49 7.41 -8.82 -9.42
CA TYR A 49 7.71 -8.96 -7.99
C TYR A 49 7.92 -7.57 -7.39
N PHE A 50 7.09 -7.25 -6.40
CA PHE A 50 7.07 -5.93 -5.80
C PHE A 50 7.47 -6.02 -4.32
N PRO A 51 8.60 -5.43 -3.90
CA PRO A 51 8.99 -5.34 -2.49
C PRO A 51 8.11 -4.28 -1.81
N HIS A 52 6.90 -4.67 -1.45
CA HIS A 52 5.86 -3.78 -0.95
C HIS A 52 6.27 -3.10 0.35
N ARG A 53 6.89 -3.84 1.28
CA ARG A 53 7.33 -3.28 2.57
C ARG A 53 8.39 -2.20 2.41
N ASP A 54 9.32 -2.35 1.47
CA ASP A 54 10.35 -1.34 1.20
C ASP A 54 9.75 -0.04 0.72
N HIS A 55 8.80 -0.12 -0.22
CA HIS A 55 8.10 1.06 -0.73
C HIS A 55 7.29 1.73 0.38
N GLN A 56 6.58 0.94 1.18
CA GLN A 56 5.82 1.45 2.30
C GLN A 56 6.71 2.15 3.34
N ASN A 57 7.87 1.57 3.65
CA ASN A 57 8.83 2.12 4.59
C ASN A 57 9.50 3.40 4.08
N ARG A 58 9.72 3.53 2.79
CA ARG A 58 10.42 4.68 2.20
C ARG A 58 9.49 5.83 1.82
N LEU A 59 8.31 5.50 1.29
CA LEU A 59 7.39 6.49 0.74
C LEU A 59 6.39 7.00 1.77
N LYS A 60 6.03 6.18 2.77
CA LYS A 60 5.09 6.50 3.87
C LYS A 60 3.68 6.97 3.46
N ASP A 61 3.40 7.08 2.17
CA ASP A 61 2.09 7.46 1.62
C ASP A 61 1.51 6.30 0.79
N CYS A 62 0.40 5.73 1.29
CA CYS A 62 -0.32 4.66 0.61
C CYS A 62 -0.97 5.12 -0.70
N GLY A 63 -1.29 6.41 -0.82
CA GLY A 63 -1.98 7.02 -1.95
C GLY A 63 -1.12 7.24 -3.18
N ILE A 64 0.19 7.04 -3.07
CA ILE A 64 1.08 6.96 -4.24
C ILE A 64 0.67 5.79 -5.14
N CYS A 65 0.21 4.68 -4.54
CA CYS A 65 -0.14 3.45 -5.27
C CYS A 65 -1.64 3.16 -5.22
N HIS A 66 -2.19 3.09 -4.01
CA HIS A 66 -3.61 2.77 -3.81
C HIS A 66 -4.46 3.98 -4.21
N HIS A 67 -5.54 3.72 -4.93
CA HIS A 67 -6.47 4.76 -5.36
C HIS A 67 -7.87 4.16 -5.46
N GLY A 68 -8.86 5.02 -5.36
CA GLY A 68 -10.25 4.66 -5.60
C GLY A 68 -10.61 4.81 -7.07
N LYS A 69 -11.87 4.51 -7.37
CA LYS A 69 -12.51 4.90 -8.62
C LYS A 69 -13.86 5.53 -8.33
N THR A 70 -14.18 6.59 -9.04
CA THR A 70 -15.53 7.17 -9.02
C THR A 70 -16.51 6.26 -9.75
N ALA A 71 -17.81 6.54 -9.63
CA ALA A 71 -18.87 5.79 -10.31
C ALA A 71 -18.74 5.83 -11.85
N ASP A 72 -18.21 6.93 -12.41
CA ASP A 72 -17.92 7.09 -13.83
C ASP A 72 -16.54 6.53 -14.25
N GLY A 73 -15.86 5.81 -13.36
CA GLY A 73 -14.62 5.08 -13.66
C GLY A 73 -13.35 5.93 -13.67
N LYS A 74 -13.41 7.19 -13.21
CA LYS A 74 -12.21 8.05 -13.06
C LYS A 74 -11.43 7.67 -11.81
N GLN A 75 -10.12 7.89 -11.85
CA GLN A 75 -9.27 7.69 -10.69
C GLN A 75 -9.66 8.65 -9.56
N GLU A 76 -9.92 8.12 -8.38
CA GLU A 76 -10.14 8.89 -7.15
C GLU A 76 -8.91 8.77 -6.24
N LYS A 77 -8.59 9.83 -5.49
CA LYS A 77 -7.46 9.79 -4.54
C LYS A 77 -7.71 8.75 -3.45
N TYR A 78 -6.61 8.22 -2.89
CA TYR A 78 -6.70 7.34 -1.73
C TYR A 78 -7.38 8.03 -0.55
N ASP A 79 -8.34 7.32 0.02
CA ASP A 79 -9.00 7.65 1.28
C ASP A 79 -8.95 6.39 2.14
N ALA A 80 -8.29 6.44 3.29
CA ALA A 80 -8.11 5.27 4.15
C ALA A 80 -9.42 4.69 4.69
N ALA A 81 -10.48 5.49 4.78
CA ALA A 81 -11.80 5.07 5.24
C ALA A 81 -12.65 4.45 4.12
N LYS A 82 -12.41 4.82 2.85
CA LYS A 82 -13.26 4.42 1.71
C LYS A 82 -12.57 3.51 0.70
N THR A 83 -11.26 3.65 0.54
CA THR A 83 -10.50 2.93 -0.48
C THR A 83 -10.20 1.51 -0.01
N LYS A 84 -10.93 0.55 -0.55
CA LYS A 84 -10.69 -0.87 -0.29
C LYS A 84 -9.35 -1.32 -0.89
N LYS A 85 -8.43 -1.74 -0.01
CA LYS A 85 -7.16 -2.39 -0.40
C LYS A 85 -7.46 -3.75 -1.04
N GLN A 86 -7.16 -3.89 -2.33
CA GLN A 86 -7.41 -5.09 -3.12
C GLN A 86 -6.33 -5.25 -4.19
N LYS A 87 -6.26 -6.42 -4.84
CA LYS A 87 -5.32 -6.66 -5.93
C LYS A 87 -5.62 -5.71 -7.10
N CYS A 88 -4.58 -5.20 -7.74
CA CYS A 88 -4.70 -4.24 -8.84
C CYS A 88 -5.59 -4.76 -9.98
N ASN A 89 -5.42 -6.04 -10.33
CA ASN A 89 -6.15 -6.73 -11.40
C ASN A 89 -7.66 -6.91 -11.12
N THR A 90 -8.14 -6.70 -9.88
CA THR A 90 -9.57 -6.69 -9.60
C THR A 90 -10.29 -5.55 -10.34
N CYS A 91 -9.62 -4.41 -10.54
CA CYS A 91 -10.14 -3.28 -11.32
C CYS A 91 -9.38 -3.06 -12.62
N HIS A 92 -8.05 -3.17 -12.64
CA HIS A 92 -7.22 -3.02 -13.84
C HIS A 92 -7.25 -4.28 -14.72
N ASN A 93 -8.42 -4.58 -15.27
CA ASN A 93 -8.66 -5.69 -16.18
C ASN A 93 -9.56 -5.25 -17.35
N LYS A 94 -9.75 -6.14 -18.32
CA LYS A 94 -10.51 -5.85 -19.55
C LYS A 94 -11.97 -5.46 -19.31
N LYS A 95 -12.55 -5.80 -18.16
CA LYS A 95 -13.98 -5.57 -17.84
C LYS A 95 -14.22 -4.33 -16.97
N ALA A 96 -13.21 -3.87 -16.22
CA ALA A 96 -13.43 -2.94 -15.11
C ALA A 96 -12.57 -1.66 -15.14
N ASP A 97 -11.57 -1.57 -16.00
CA ASP A 97 -10.58 -0.49 -15.93
C ASP A 97 -11.06 0.86 -16.51
N GLY A 98 -12.34 0.97 -16.92
CA GLY A 98 -12.97 2.21 -17.42
C GLY A 98 -12.32 2.84 -18.66
N ILE A 99 -11.16 2.34 -19.09
CA ILE A 99 -10.38 2.77 -20.23
C ILE A 99 -10.59 1.71 -21.30
N SER A 100 -11.44 2.03 -22.29
CA SER A 100 -11.46 1.26 -23.53
C SER A 100 -10.05 1.31 -24.14
N LEU A 101 -9.51 0.12 -24.41
CA LEU A 101 -8.24 -0.07 -25.08
C LEU A 101 -8.37 -0.04 -26.60
N ASP A 102 -9.58 0.19 -27.13
CA ASP A 102 -9.82 0.28 -28.56
C ASP A 102 -8.90 1.37 -29.15
N GLY A 103 -7.88 0.91 -29.88
CA GLY A 103 -6.98 1.75 -30.66
C GLY A 103 -5.82 2.45 -29.95
N LYS A 104 -5.56 2.27 -28.64
CA LYS A 104 -4.50 3.08 -27.96
C LYS A 104 -3.13 2.44 -27.77
N VAL A 105 -2.98 1.13 -27.61
CA VAL A 105 -1.71 0.41 -27.85
C VAL A 105 -2.00 -1.09 -28.07
N PRO A 106 -1.78 -1.66 -29.27
CA PRO A 106 -1.92 -3.10 -29.49
C PRO A 106 -0.99 -3.89 -28.56
N GLY A 107 -1.52 -4.92 -27.91
CA GLY A 107 -0.71 -5.87 -27.12
C GLY A 107 -0.39 -5.48 -25.66
N ILE A 108 -0.89 -4.35 -25.15
CA ILE A 108 -0.72 -3.98 -23.73
C ILE A 108 -2.01 -4.26 -22.94
N SER A 109 -1.92 -5.12 -21.93
CA SER A 109 -3.03 -5.40 -21.03
C SER A 109 -3.30 -4.23 -20.04
N PRO A 110 -4.53 -4.10 -19.51
CA PRO A 110 -4.84 -3.07 -18.52
C PRO A 110 -3.90 -3.06 -17.31
N ILE A 111 -3.54 -4.24 -16.79
CA ILE A 111 -2.61 -4.33 -15.66
C ILE A 111 -1.19 -3.88 -16.03
N GLN A 112 -0.73 -4.18 -17.26
CA GLN A 112 0.59 -3.71 -17.73
C GLN A 112 0.62 -2.19 -17.84
N ARG A 113 -0.45 -1.58 -18.34
CA ARG A 113 -0.58 -0.12 -18.37
C ARG A 113 -0.57 0.47 -16.96
N ALA A 114 -1.38 -0.07 -16.04
CA ALA A 114 -1.46 0.42 -14.67
C ALA A 114 -0.11 0.32 -13.94
N GLY A 115 0.54 -0.84 -14.04
CA GLY A 115 1.85 -1.10 -13.45
C GLY A 115 2.95 -0.23 -14.06
N HIS A 116 3.13 -0.27 -15.38
CA HIS A 116 4.19 0.51 -16.04
C HIS A 116 3.95 2.01 -15.91
N GLY A 117 2.71 2.48 -16.08
CA GLY A 117 2.37 3.90 -15.95
C GLY A 117 2.65 4.45 -14.56
N ARG A 118 2.30 3.72 -13.50
CA ARG A 118 2.53 4.18 -12.11
C ARG A 118 3.97 3.95 -11.66
N CYS A 119 4.48 2.72 -11.78
CA CYS A 119 5.76 2.31 -11.22
C CYS A 119 6.93 2.92 -12.00
N GLN A 120 6.94 2.77 -13.34
CA GLN A 120 8.03 3.33 -14.15
C GLN A 120 7.96 4.85 -14.19
N GLY A 121 6.77 5.45 -14.14
CA GLY A 121 6.62 6.91 -13.99
C GLY A 121 7.35 7.43 -12.76
N CYS A 122 7.11 6.82 -11.60
CA CYS A 122 7.79 7.18 -10.36
C CYS A 122 9.30 6.87 -10.39
N HIS A 123 9.72 5.73 -10.95
CA HIS A 123 11.14 5.35 -11.03
C HIS A 123 11.95 6.18 -12.04
N LYS A 124 11.29 6.72 -13.07
CA LYS A 124 11.89 7.66 -14.02
C LYS A 124 12.19 9.00 -13.35
N ASP A 125 11.37 9.42 -12.40
CA ASP A 125 11.58 10.63 -11.63
C ASP A 125 12.76 10.44 -10.67
N LYS A 126 13.87 11.13 -10.94
CA LYS A 126 15.18 11.01 -10.27
C LYS A 126 15.18 11.26 -8.75
N LYS A 127 14.02 11.50 -8.13
CA LYS A 127 13.85 11.76 -6.69
C LYS A 127 13.82 10.47 -5.84
N SER A 128 13.83 9.29 -6.45
CA SER A 128 13.59 8.02 -5.74
C SER A 128 14.83 7.31 -5.18
N THR A 129 16.06 7.41 -5.72
CA THR A 129 17.21 6.62 -5.19
C THR A 129 18.62 7.23 -5.36
N LYS A 130 19.56 6.75 -4.51
CA LYS A 130 21.02 6.97 -4.57
C LYS A 130 21.72 6.18 -5.71
N THR A 131 21.02 5.32 -6.43
CA THR A 131 21.53 4.45 -7.50
C THR A 131 20.92 4.91 -8.83
N PRO A 132 21.63 4.85 -9.98
CA PRO A 132 21.12 5.42 -11.23
C PRO A 132 19.72 4.88 -11.58
N PRO A 133 18.70 5.75 -11.74
CA PRO A 133 17.28 5.35 -11.86
C PRO A 133 16.97 4.45 -13.06
N VAL A 134 17.89 4.36 -14.02
CA VAL A 134 17.73 3.56 -15.26
C VAL A 134 17.67 2.06 -14.97
N MET A 135 18.40 1.54 -13.99
CA MET A 135 18.42 0.10 -13.68
C MET A 135 17.14 -0.38 -12.98
N LEU A 136 16.41 0.52 -12.31
CA LEU A 136 15.15 0.20 -11.63
C LEU A 136 13.97 0.04 -12.59
N MET A 137 14.14 0.44 -13.85
CA MET A 137 13.14 0.31 -14.90
C MET A 137 13.45 -0.82 -15.88
N ALA A 138 14.56 -1.55 -15.68
CA ALA A 138 14.89 -2.70 -16.51
C ALA A 138 13.87 -3.83 -16.27
N CYS A 139 13.43 -4.47 -17.36
CA CYS A 139 12.47 -5.58 -17.31
C CYS A 139 12.79 -6.65 -16.25
N PRO A 140 14.02 -7.20 -16.16
CA PRO A 140 14.32 -8.25 -15.19
C PRO A 140 14.34 -7.77 -13.73
N THR A 141 14.42 -6.46 -13.49
CA THR A 141 14.37 -5.90 -12.13
C THR A 141 12.99 -6.12 -11.50
N CYS A 142 11.93 -5.97 -12.28
CA CYS A 142 10.55 -6.19 -11.83
C CYS A 142 10.05 -7.61 -12.17
N HIS A 143 10.38 -8.10 -13.37
CA HIS A 143 9.97 -9.41 -13.89
C HIS A 143 11.08 -10.44 -13.70
N THR A 144 11.54 -10.59 -12.46
CA THR A 144 12.53 -11.60 -12.13
C THR A 144 11.91 -13.00 -12.22
N LYS A 145 12.67 -13.98 -12.71
CA LYS A 145 12.30 -15.39 -12.60
C LYS A 145 12.67 -15.81 -11.17
N LYS A 146 11.67 -16.21 -10.38
CA LYS A 146 11.90 -16.84 -9.08
C LYS A 146 11.76 -18.35 -9.21
#